data_AF-A0A9E3M8E7-F1
#
_entry.id   AF-A0A9E3M8E7-F1
#
_cell.length_a   1.000
_cell.length_b   1.000
_cell.length_c   1.000
_cell.angle_alpha   90.00
_cell.angle_beta   90.00
_cell.angle_gamma   90.00
#
_symmetry.space_group_name_H-M   'P 1'
#
loop_
_entity.id
_entity.type
_entity.pdbx_description
1 polymer ?
#
loop_
_entity_poly.entity_id
_entity_poly.type
_entity_poly.pdbx_seq_one_letter_code
_entity_poly.pdbx_strand_id
1 'polypeptide(L)'
;MSNNTENWLSSDFSCKQVYVRTIFLAWLAVVILVTMGNPAFADDPTALELNSPLWVADIESSDTGTSLTLSENAYAILAELDSVRLTDFPLSKDETVDLKLEQFSITTPTTLIVAGTDQGDVPIAPPDIVLFRGTIADVNDSRVVLGISPRGCHGILWSGQKGYVITPNRWTREASVDLRHVIHELSELPEPDPAEVSGCGGTLTPTEEPEPADLPPANIEAAQFRSLRVALECDYEFWDRFNDLHDALEYVYILFGAGNDIFQRDVSVKITLTFIRIWTTINDPYSYTGGGNEALTEFENYWRANHNPGQPGFIERDLAHLLSSRGINGWGEQGSALCSYDRGYSCSGGNHTGPTLPESLLHDVGIVFHELGHNSNAQHTFDFNPPIDCCVVQGNCTAQDCNDAPSTIMSYCHNCPGGRNNILHQFHALNIARMRTEIDASCLWISRHPCYVDYRNSGTEDGTSANPYNTVKEGVEAVLPNGTVSIANGNYQEANWLNLVTKITIWQPMTLTATGGTVTIGQ
;
A
#
# COMPACT_ATOMS: atom_id res chain seq x y z
N MET A 1 -70.64 -38.94 15.91
CA MET A 1 -70.81 -39.13 14.45
C MET A 1 -69.43 -38.95 13.85
N SER A 2 -68.60 -39.96 14.06
CA SER A 2 -68.37 -41.08 13.13
C SER A 2 -67.37 -40.65 12.07
N ASN A 3 -66.08 -40.84 12.34
CA ASN A 3 -65.36 -42.12 12.29
C ASN A 3 -64.87 -42.38 10.87
N ASN A 4 -63.55 -42.40 10.68
CA ASN A 4 -62.77 -43.63 10.56
C ASN A 4 -61.36 -43.29 10.02
N THR A 5 -60.32 -43.31 10.86
CA THR A 5 -59.55 -44.49 11.35
C THR A 5 -58.62 -45.04 10.26
N GLU A 6 -57.31 -44.83 10.40
CA GLU A 6 -56.34 -45.64 11.17
C GLU A 6 -55.75 -46.78 10.33
N ASN A 7 -54.42 -46.89 10.34
CA ASN A 7 -53.66 -48.06 10.82
C ASN A 7 -52.17 -47.68 10.82
N TRP A 8 -51.42 -47.62 11.93
CA TRP A 8 -51.14 -48.55 13.04
C TRP A 8 -49.86 -49.39 12.84
N LEU A 9 -49.11 -49.47 13.95
CA LEU A 9 -48.03 -50.41 14.36
C LEU A 9 -46.59 -49.91 14.11
N SER A 10 -45.84 -49.36 15.10
CA SER A 10 -45.33 -49.94 16.37
C SER A 10 -44.34 -51.09 16.14
N SER A 11 -43.21 -51.27 16.83
CA SER A 11 -42.70 -50.83 18.14
C SER A 11 -41.19 -51.18 18.19
N ASP A 12 -40.31 -50.41 18.83
CA ASP A 12 -39.74 -50.57 20.19
C ASP A 12 -38.26 -50.12 20.03
N PHE A 13 -37.52 -49.49 20.96
CA PHE A 13 -37.26 -49.85 22.34
C PHE A 13 -36.76 -48.62 23.14
N SER A 14 -36.92 -48.77 24.45
CA SER A 14 -36.91 -47.83 25.57
C SER A 14 -35.56 -47.29 26.09
N CYS A 15 -35.71 -46.28 26.98
CA CYS A 15 -34.93 -46.03 28.22
C CYS A 15 -33.51 -45.46 28.04
N LYS A 16 -32.98 -44.54 28.87
CA LYS A 16 -33.31 -44.07 30.22
C LYS A 16 -32.45 -42.83 30.52
N GLN A 17 -32.92 -41.95 31.40
CA GLN A 17 -32.09 -41.00 32.16
C GLN A 17 -30.92 -41.72 32.87
N VAL A 18 -29.85 -40.97 33.24
CA VAL A 18 -29.21 -40.93 34.60
C VAL A 18 -27.70 -40.64 34.57
N TYR A 19 -27.34 -39.54 35.25
CA TYR A 19 -26.15 -39.26 36.11
C TYR A 19 -24.75 -38.98 35.55
N VAL A 20 -24.30 -37.78 35.97
CA VAL A 20 -22.98 -37.39 36.52
C VAL A 20 -21.99 -38.53 36.77
N ARG A 21 -20.81 -38.43 36.15
CA ARG A 21 -19.55 -38.93 36.69
C ARG A 21 -18.40 -37.96 36.41
N THR A 22 -17.83 -37.48 37.50
CA THR A 22 -16.50 -36.87 37.60
C THR A 22 -15.44 -37.81 37.04
N ILE A 23 -14.58 -37.34 36.13
CA ILE A 23 -13.33 -38.05 35.78
C ILE A 23 -12.16 -37.06 35.74
N PHE A 24 -11.10 -37.52 36.39
CA PHE A 24 -9.79 -36.96 36.69
C PHE A 24 -9.09 -36.16 35.58
N LEU A 25 -8.49 -35.04 36.01
CA LEU A 25 -7.42 -34.31 35.33
C LEU A 25 -6.18 -35.19 35.17
N ALA A 26 -5.75 -35.44 33.94
CA ALA A 26 -4.40 -35.87 33.61
C ALA A 26 -3.70 -34.73 32.87
N TRP A 27 -2.64 -34.21 33.48
CA TRP A 27 -1.74 -33.23 32.89
C TRP A 27 -0.95 -33.89 31.74
N LEU A 28 -1.08 -33.35 30.53
CA LEU A 28 -0.10 -33.56 29.47
C LEU A 28 0.60 -32.21 29.24
N ALA A 29 1.85 -32.12 29.68
CA ALA A 29 2.72 -31.01 29.34
C ALA A 29 3.11 -31.14 27.86
N VAL A 30 2.49 -30.32 27.00
CA VAL A 30 3.00 -30.09 25.65
C VAL A 30 4.08 -29.01 25.78
N VAL A 31 5.33 -29.42 25.67
CA VAL A 31 6.44 -28.50 25.46
C VAL A 31 6.35 -28.00 24.02
N ILE A 32 5.75 -26.83 23.83
CA ILE A 32 5.85 -26.10 22.56
C ILE A 32 7.23 -25.44 22.58
N LEU A 33 8.17 -25.99 21.82
CA LEU A 33 9.32 -25.21 21.36
C LEU A 33 8.77 -24.14 20.41
N VAL A 34 8.58 -22.93 20.92
CA VAL A 34 8.34 -21.76 20.07
C VAL A 34 9.69 -21.39 19.47
N THR A 35 9.94 -21.82 18.24
CA THR A 35 10.93 -21.16 17.39
C THR A 35 10.40 -19.76 17.11
N MET A 36 11.11 -18.74 17.57
CA MET A 36 10.83 -17.35 17.23
C MET A 36 11.09 -17.13 15.75
N GLY A 37 10.09 -17.42 14.91
CA GLY A 37 10.00 -16.92 13.55
C GLY A 37 9.35 -15.54 13.57
N ASN A 38 9.82 -14.66 12.68
CA ASN A 38 9.17 -13.38 12.37
C ASN A 38 7.66 -13.54 12.18
N PRO A 39 6.85 -12.49 12.35
CA PRO A 39 5.44 -12.51 12.02
C PRO A 39 5.27 -12.52 10.49
N ALA A 40 5.68 -13.60 9.84
CA ALA A 40 5.32 -13.90 8.47
C ALA A 40 4.00 -14.66 8.50
N PHE A 41 3.02 -14.17 7.74
CA PHE A 41 1.80 -14.84 7.29
C PHE A 41 1.67 -16.27 7.81
N ALA A 42 1.03 -16.43 8.98
CA ALA A 42 0.62 -17.76 9.41
C ALA A 42 -0.38 -18.28 8.39
N ASP A 43 -0.26 -19.55 8.00
CA ASP A 43 -1.29 -20.23 7.19
C ASP A 43 -2.64 -20.01 7.87
N ASP A 44 -3.52 -19.23 7.23
CA ASP A 44 -4.92 -19.16 7.63
C ASP A 44 -5.59 -20.42 7.07
N PRO A 45 -5.91 -21.43 7.90
CA PRO A 45 -6.52 -22.66 7.44
C PRO A 45 -7.97 -22.45 6.95
N THR A 46 -8.49 -21.22 6.97
CA THR A 46 -9.82 -20.86 6.49
C THR A 46 -9.85 -20.17 5.12
N ALA A 47 -8.69 -19.78 4.56
CA ALA A 47 -8.63 -19.15 3.25
C ALA A 47 -9.17 -20.09 2.17
N LEU A 48 -10.07 -19.58 1.32
CA LEU A 48 -10.65 -20.36 0.22
C LEU A 48 -9.57 -20.66 -0.82
N GLU A 49 -9.49 -21.92 -1.25
CA GLU A 49 -8.61 -22.34 -2.34
C GLU A 49 -9.33 -22.26 -3.68
N LEU A 50 -8.77 -21.52 -4.63
CA LEU A 50 -9.28 -21.33 -5.99
C LEU A 50 -8.16 -21.53 -7.00
N ASN A 51 -8.48 -22.05 -8.19
CA ASN A 51 -7.53 -22.00 -9.31
C ASN A 51 -7.27 -20.54 -9.71
N SER A 52 -6.07 -20.30 -10.23
CA SER A 52 -5.67 -19.01 -10.77
C SER A 52 -6.73 -18.46 -11.75
N PRO A 53 -7.13 -17.18 -11.60
CA PRO A 53 -8.01 -16.53 -12.56
C PRO A 53 -7.30 -16.18 -13.88
N LEU A 54 -5.96 -16.32 -13.93
CA LEU A 54 -5.13 -16.13 -15.09
C LEU A 54 -4.65 -17.48 -15.64
N TRP A 55 -4.70 -17.65 -16.95
CA TRP A 55 -4.11 -18.80 -17.65
C TRP A 55 -3.34 -18.37 -18.90
N VAL A 56 -2.37 -19.18 -19.30
CA VAL A 56 -1.55 -18.94 -20.50
C VAL A 56 -2.43 -18.98 -21.76
N ALA A 57 -2.37 -17.93 -22.57
CA ALA A 57 -3.13 -17.84 -23.81
C ALA A 57 -2.46 -18.63 -24.95
N ASP A 58 -3.25 -19.24 -25.84
CA ASP A 58 -2.78 -20.03 -27.00
C ASP A 58 -2.18 -19.19 -28.16
N ILE A 59 -1.90 -17.91 -27.93
CA ILE A 59 -1.43 -16.98 -28.97
C ILE A 59 0.07 -16.70 -28.75
N GLU A 60 0.86 -16.71 -29.84
CA GLU A 60 2.29 -16.38 -29.79
C GLU A 60 2.51 -14.98 -29.21
N SER A 61 3.45 -14.89 -28.27
CA SER A 61 3.91 -13.65 -27.65
C SER A 61 4.53 -12.74 -28.71
N SER A 62 3.90 -11.60 -29.02
CA SER A 62 4.52 -10.58 -29.89
C SER A 62 5.69 -9.86 -29.23
N ASP A 63 5.82 -9.98 -27.90
CA ASP A 63 6.77 -9.27 -27.06
C ASP A 63 7.45 -10.22 -26.07
N THR A 64 8.51 -9.76 -25.41
CA THR A 64 9.34 -10.51 -24.45
C THR A 64 8.57 -10.85 -23.16
N GLY A 65 7.55 -11.71 -23.21
CA GLY A 65 6.76 -12.11 -22.03
C GLY A 65 5.73 -13.20 -22.33
N THR A 66 5.15 -13.80 -21.29
CA THR A 66 4.11 -14.83 -21.44
C THR A 66 2.73 -14.17 -21.53
N SER A 67 2.00 -14.45 -22.62
CA SER A 67 0.63 -13.95 -22.78
C SER A 67 -0.34 -14.73 -21.89
N LEU A 68 -1.15 -14.00 -21.13
CA LEU A 68 -2.16 -14.53 -20.21
C LEU A 68 -3.56 -14.03 -20.59
N THR A 69 -4.59 -14.75 -20.17
CA THR A 69 -5.99 -14.30 -20.22
C THR A 69 -6.59 -14.33 -18.82
N LEU A 70 -7.32 -13.27 -18.45
CA LEU A 70 -8.05 -13.18 -17.19
C LEU A 70 -9.47 -13.73 -17.34
N SER A 71 -9.96 -14.45 -16.33
CA SER A 71 -11.35 -14.92 -16.27
C SER A 71 -12.32 -13.74 -16.18
N GLU A 72 -13.36 -13.74 -17.00
CA GLU A 72 -14.40 -12.69 -17.01
C GLU A 72 -15.06 -12.51 -15.64
N ASN A 73 -15.16 -13.57 -14.84
CA ASN A 73 -15.77 -13.53 -13.50
C ASN A 73 -14.76 -13.37 -12.36
N ALA A 74 -13.47 -13.17 -12.66
CA ALA A 74 -12.41 -13.11 -11.65
C ALA A 74 -12.70 -12.05 -10.59
N TYR A 75 -13.00 -10.82 -11.03
CA TYR A 75 -13.32 -9.71 -10.14
C TYR A 75 -14.53 -10.03 -9.26
N ALA A 76 -15.65 -10.46 -9.86
CA ALA A 76 -16.89 -10.70 -9.12
C ALA A 76 -16.76 -11.80 -8.04
N ILE A 77 -15.86 -12.77 -8.24
CA ILE A 77 -15.58 -13.82 -7.25
C ILE A 77 -14.63 -13.29 -6.19
N LEU A 78 -13.52 -12.68 -6.60
CA LEU A 78 -12.44 -12.29 -5.69
C LEU A 78 -12.79 -11.08 -4.84
N ALA A 79 -13.69 -10.20 -5.30
CA ALA A 79 -14.13 -9.04 -4.55
C ALA A 79 -14.95 -9.36 -3.29
N GLU A 80 -15.45 -10.59 -3.18
CA GLU A 80 -16.22 -11.07 -2.03
C GLU A 80 -15.34 -11.81 -1.00
N LEU A 81 -14.01 -11.84 -1.19
CA LEU A 81 -13.08 -12.62 -0.38
C LEU A 81 -12.04 -11.74 0.32
N ASP A 82 -12.00 -11.79 1.65
CA ASP A 82 -10.96 -11.13 2.45
C ASP A 82 -9.57 -11.78 2.26
N SER A 83 -9.53 -13.09 1.98
CA SER A 83 -8.31 -13.85 1.72
C SER A 83 -8.56 -15.02 0.78
N VAL A 84 -7.53 -15.43 0.04
CA VAL A 84 -7.61 -16.50 -0.96
C VAL A 84 -6.26 -17.18 -1.17
N ARG A 85 -6.26 -18.50 -1.38
CA ARG A 85 -5.13 -19.24 -1.95
C ARG A 85 -5.40 -19.48 -3.43
N LEU A 86 -4.60 -18.88 -4.31
CA LEU A 86 -4.68 -19.11 -5.76
C LEU A 86 -3.70 -20.20 -6.17
N THR A 87 -4.19 -21.34 -6.66
CA THR A 87 -3.35 -22.43 -7.17
C THR A 87 -3.05 -22.27 -8.65
N ASP A 88 -1.92 -22.83 -9.11
CA ASP A 88 -1.54 -22.84 -10.53
C ASP A 88 -1.44 -21.44 -11.18
N PHE A 89 -0.97 -20.44 -10.44
CA PHE A 89 -0.77 -19.09 -10.95
C PHE A 89 0.41 -19.02 -11.91
N PRO A 90 0.23 -18.60 -13.18
CA PRO A 90 1.29 -18.65 -14.18
C PRO A 90 2.35 -17.56 -13.97
N LEU A 91 3.61 -17.97 -13.85
CA LEU A 91 4.78 -17.08 -13.92
C LEU A 91 5.37 -17.02 -15.34
N SER A 92 5.28 -18.13 -16.06
CA SER A 92 5.67 -18.23 -17.46
C SER A 92 4.82 -19.30 -18.17
N LYS A 93 5.13 -19.59 -19.44
CA LYS A 93 4.48 -20.66 -20.19
C LYS A 93 4.57 -22.04 -19.51
N ASP A 94 5.69 -22.30 -18.83
CA ASP A 94 6.04 -23.62 -18.29
C ASP A 94 6.17 -23.63 -16.76
N GLU A 95 5.87 -22.50 -16.09
CA GLU A 95 6.04 -22.32 -14.65
C GLU A 95 4.76 -21.76 -14.02
N THR A 96 4.27 -22.46 -13.00
CA THR A 96 3.18 -22.01 -12.14
C THR A 96 3.58 -22.05 -10.67
N VAL A 97 2.94 -21.23 -9.86
CA VAL A 97 3.11 -21.16 -8.41
C VAL A 97 1.77 -21.04 -7.70
N ASP A 98 1.74 -21.36 -6.41
CA ASP A 98 0.60 -21.07 -5.56
C ASP A 98 0.80 -19.71 -4.87
N LEU A 99 -0.25 -18.88 -4.81
CA LEU A 99 -0.23 -17.60 -4.12
C LEU A 99 -1.11 -17.66 -2.87
N LYS A 100 -0.64 -17.07 -1.77
CA LYS A 100 -1.42 -16.83 -0.56
C LYS A 100 -1.67 -15.34 -0.45
N LEU A 101 -2.92 -14.91 -0.56
CA LEU A 101 -3.29 -13.51 -0.73
C LEU A 101 -4.31 -13.06 0.31
N GLU A 102 -4.16 -11.82 0.77
CA GLU A 102 -5.17 -11.09 1.54
C GLU A 102 -5.54 -9.80 0.82
N GLN A 103 -6.82 -9.46 0.83
CA GLN A 103 -7.32 -8.22 0.28
C GLN A 103 -6.90 -7.06 1.18
N PHE A 104 -6.54 -5.93 0.58
CA PHE A 104 -6.29 -4.69 1.30
C PHE A 104 -6.84 -3.49 0.54
N SER A 105 -6.88 -2.34 1.22
CA SER A 105 -7.30 -1.08 0.62
C SER A 105 -6.24 -0.01 0.86
N ILE A 106 -6.13 0.89 -0.12
CA ILE A 106 -5.35 2.14 -0.03
C ILE A 106 -6.27 3.36 0.09
N THR A 107 -7.59 3.17 0.10
CA THR A 107 -8.60 4.22 0.25
C THR A 107 -9.55 3.88 1.39
N THR A 108 -10.38 4.85 1.76
CA THR A 108 -11.50 4.71 2.68
C THR A 108 -12.79 5.07 1.95
N PRO A 109 -13.98 4.65 2.42
CA PRO A 109 -15.27 5.12 1.92
C PRO A 109 -15.48 6.64 1.96
N THR A 110 -14.66 7.36 2.75
CA THR A 110 -14.65 8.82 2.81
C THR A 110 -13.60 9.46 1.91
N THR A 111 -12.79 8.67 1.20
CA THR A 111 -11.83 9.20 0.23
C THR A 111 -12.57 9.98 -0.84
N LEU A 112 -12.20 11.26 -0.98
CA LEU A 112 -12.78 12.13 -1.99
C LEU A 112 -12.04 11.95 -3.31
N ILE A 113 -12.72 11.42 -4.32
CA ILE A 113 -12.18 11.22 -5.67
C ILE A 113 -12.90 12.19 -6.61
N VAL A 114 -12.15 13.02 -7.32
CA VAL A 114 -12.69 14.06 -8.19
C VAL A 114 -11.98 14.13 -9.55
N ALA A 115 -12.74 14.44 -10.58
CA ALA A 115 -12.21 14.95 -11.83
C ALA A 115 -12.11 16.48 -11.74
N GLY A 116 -10.90 17.01 -11.89
CA GLY A 116 -10.68 18.45 -12.01
C GLY A 116 -11.09 18.92 -13.41
N THR A 117 -12.00 19.91 -13.47
CA THR A 117 -12.51 20.46 -14.74
C THR A 117 -12.48 21.99 -14.72
N ASP A 118 -12.67 22.63 -15.89
CA ASP A 118 -12.84 24.09 -15.98
C ASP A 118 -13.99 24.65 -15.14
N GLN A 119 -14.97 23.82 -14.75
CA GLN A 119 -16.11 24.21 -13.91
C GLN A 119 -15.90 23.90 -12.42
N GLY A 120 -14.72 23.42 -12.06
CA GLY A 120 -14.38 22.93 -10.73
C GLY A 120 -14.39 21.41 -10.63
N ASP A 121 -14.19 20.92 -9.41
CA ASP A 121 -14.12 19.49 -9.13
C ASP A 121 -15.48 18.80 -9.27
N VAL A 122 -15.51 17.71 -10.03
CA VAL A 122 -16.68 16.84 -10.19
C VAL A 122 -16.40 15.52 -9.48
N PRO A 123 -17.19 15.12 -8.46
CA PRO A 123 -17.03 13.82 -7.81
C PRO A 123 -17.15 12.66 -8.79
N ILE A 124 -16.26 11.68 -8.68
CA ILE A 124 -16.28 10.45 -9.46
C ILE A 124 -16.27 9.24 -8.51
N ALA A 125 -16.86 8.13 -8.96
CA ALA A 125 -16.90 6.90 -8.17
C ALA A 125 -15.49 6.27 -8.09
N PRO A 126 -15.17 5.55 -7.00
CA PRO A 126 -14.02 4.65 -6.97
C PRO A 126 -14.07 3.63 -8.13
N PRO A 127 -12.92 3.17 -8.64
CA PRO A 127 -12.88 2.12 -9.65
C PRO A 127 -13.30 0.77 -9.08
N ASP A 128 -13.86 -0.10 -9.91
CA ASP A 128 -14.17 -1.49 -9.57
C ASP A 128 -12.87 -2.32 -9.55
N ILE A 129 -12.08 -2.21 -8.48
CA ILE A 129 -10.81 -2.91 -8.34
C ILE A 129 -10.66 -3.49 -6.92
N VAL A 130 -10.08 -4.68 -6.83
CA VAL A 130 -9.63 -5.26 -5.58
C VAL A 130 -8.13 -5.43 -5.57
N LEU A 131 -7.50 -4.97 -4.49
CA LEU A 131 -6.07 -5.09 -4.29
C LEU A 131 -5.79 -6.26 -3.35
N PHE A 132 -4.88 -7.13 -3.77
CA PHE A 132 -4.37 -8.23 -2.98
C PHE A 132 -2.89 -8.05 -2.72
N ARG A 133 -2.47 -8.46 -1.54
CA ARG A 133 -1.06 -8.61 -1.19
C ARG A 133 -0.81 -9.97 -0.58
N GLY A 134 0.42 -10.45 -0.62
CA GLY A 134 0.76 -11.71 0.03
C GLY A 134 2.09 -12.29 -0.41
N THR A 135 2.14 -13.62 -0.50
CA THR A 135 3.37 -14.38 -0.75
C THR A 135 3.13 -15.51 -1.75
N ILE A 136 4.23 -16.00 -2.32
CA ILE A 136 4.26 -17.26 -3.04
C ILE A 136 4.39 -18.39 -2.00
N ALA A 137 3.53 -19.40 -2.09
CA ALA A 137 3.54 -20.53 -1.17
C ALA A 137 4.91 -21.23 -1.19
N ASP A 138 5.39 -21.61 -0.01
CA ASP A 138 6.66 -22.31 0.20
C ASP A 138 7.93 -21.57 -0.28
N VAL A 139 7.80 -20.29 -0.66
CA VAL A 139 8.92 -19.41 -1.00
C VAL A 139 9.05 -18.33 0.07
N ASN A 140 10.05 -18.49 0.93
CA ASN A 140 10.39 -17.50 1.94
C ASN A 140 10.76 -16.16 1.28
N ASP A 141 10.43 -15.06 1.96
CA ASP A 141 10.73 -13.69 1.54
C ASP A 141 10.17 -13.31 0.16
N SER A 142 9.19 -14.07 -0.35
CA SER A 142 8.43 -13.68 -1.54
C SER A 142 7.38 -12.62 -1.20
N ARG A 143 7.04 -11.82 -2.21
CA ARG A 143 6.02 -10.77 -2.12
C ARG A 143 5.17 -10.77 -3.38
N VAL A 144 3.90 -10.49 -3.20
CA VAL A 144 2.93 -10.39 -4.29
C VAL A 144 2.05 -9.19 -4.00
N VAL A 145 1.85 -8.35 -5.01
CA VAL A 145 0.80 -7.34 -5.04
C VAL A 145 0.05 -7.51 -6.35
N LEU A 146 -1.28 -7.70 -6.29
CA LEU A 146 -2.15 -7.79 -7.45
C LEU A 146 -3.27 -6.76 -7.35
N GLY A 147 -3.66 -6.18 -8.48
CA GLY A 147 -4.88 -5.41 -8.63
C GLY A 147 -5.74 -6.05 -9.69
N ILE A 148 -6.95 -6.49 -9.33
CA ILE A 148 -7.86 -7.21 -10.22
C ILE A 148 -9.15 -6.40 -10.37
N SER A 149 -9.57 -6.17 -11.61
CA SER A 149 -10.78 -5.44 -11.97
C SER A 149 -11.52 -6.13 -13.11
N PRO A 150 -12.75 -5.69 -13.44
CA PRO A 150 -13.43 -6.13 -14.67
C PRO A 150 -12.65 -5.81 -15.95
N ARG A 151 -11.67 -4.90 -15.89
CA ARG A 151 -10.90 -4.44 -17.05
C ARG A 151 -9.56 -5.13 -17.20
N GLY A 152 -9.03 -5.74 -16.14
CA GLY A 152 -7.80 -6.50 -16.19
C GLY A 152 -7.18 -6.80 -14.84
N CYS A 153 -5.92 -7.21 -14.88
CA CYS A 153 -5.06 -7.55 -13.77
C CYS A 153 -3.74 -6.81 -13.94
N HIS A 154 -3.34 -6.09 -12.91
CA HIS A 154 -1.96 -5.66 -12.74
C HIS A 154 -1.33 -6.44 -11.61
N GLY A 155 -0.02 -6.64 -11.65
CA GLY A 155 0.65 -7.36 -10.59
C GLY A 155 2.14 -7.14 -10.55
N ILE A 156 2.71 -7.20 -9.36
CA ILE A 156 4.15 -7.27 -9.15
C ILE A 156 4.43 -8.40 -8.17
N LEU A 157 5.32 -9.31 -8.54
CA LEU A 157 5.75 -10.44 -7.75
C LEU A 157 7.25 -10.38 -7.56
N TRP A 158 7.72 -10.71 -6.37
CA TRP A 158 9.13 -10.86 -6.06
C TRP A 158 9.36 -12.22 -5.41
N SER A 159 10.39 -12.91 -5.87
CA SER A 159 10.80 -14.24 -5.43
C SER A 159 12.32 -14.33 -5.38
N GLY A 160 12.91 -13.94 -4.25
CA GLY A 160 14.36 -13.88 -4.10
C GLY A 160 15.01 -12.94 -5.11
N GLN A 161 15.74 -13.48 -6.09
CA GLN A 161 16.41 -12.70 -7.15
C GLN A 161 15.54 -12.47 -8.40
N LYS A 162 14.37 -13.11 -8.49
CA LYS A 162 13.46 -12.92 -9.62
C LYS A 162 12.34 -11.99 -9.24
N GLY A 163 11.98 -11.10 -10.15
CA GLY A 163 10.72 -10.38 -10.08
C GLY A 163 9.90 -10.63 -11.33
N TYR A 164 8.60 -10.47 -11.20
CA TYR A 164 7.66 -10.55 -12.31
C TYR A 164 6.71 -9.36 -12.25
N VAL A 165 6.29 -8.89 -13.42
CA VAL A 165 5.30 -7.82 -13.55
C VAL A 165 4.22 -8.25 -14.54
N ILE A 166 2.97 -8.04 -14.16
CA ILE A 166 1.79 -8.36 -14.95
C ILE A 166 1.12 -7.05 -15.29
N THR A 167 0.83 -6.87 -16.58
CA THR A 167 0.05 -5.73 -17.05
C THR A 167 -0.97 -6.16 -18.09
N PRO A 168 -2.11 -5.45 -18.22
CA PRO A 168 -2.98 -5.57 -19.37
C PRO A 168 -2.20 -5.36 -20.67
N ASN A 169 -2.55 -6.09 -21.72
CA ASN A 169 -1.94 -5.93 -23.04
C ASN A 169 -2.58 -4.74 -23.79
N ARG A 170 -2.51 -3.54 -23.20
CA ARG A 170 -3.08 -2.31 -23.76
C ARG A 170 -2.07 -1.17 -23.68
N TRP A 171 -1.26 -0.98 -24.72
CA TRP A 171 -0.49 0.26 -24.88
C TRP A 171 -1.29 1.36 -25.62
N THR A 172 -2.34 0.96 -26.35
CA THR A 172 -2.94 1.83 -27.37
C THR A 172 -4.37 2.24 -27.07
N ARG A 173 -4.61 3.54 -27.32
CA ARG A 173 -5.84 4.36 -27.31
C ARG A 173 -7.11 3.76 -27.94
N GLU A 174 -7.05 2.57 -28.53
CA GLU A 174 -8.19 1.88 -29.15
C GLU A 174 -8.29 0.44 -28.64
N ALA A 175 -9.37 0.14 -27.91
CA ALA A 175 -10.31 -0.97 -28.14
C ALA A 175 -10.97 -1.50 -26.85
N SER A 176 -12.18 -2.03 -27.05
CA SER A 176 -12.98 -2.93 -26.19
C SER A 176 -12.22 -3.70 -25.11
N VAL A 177 -12.90 -3.98 -23.98
CA VAL A 177 -12.41 -4.80 -22.85
C VAL A 177 -11.66 -6.06 -23.33
N ASP A 178 -10.35 -5.92 -23.48
CA ASP A 178 -9.42 -6.98 -23.82
C ASP A 178 -8.82 -7.49 -22.52
N LEU A 179 -9.16 -8.74 -22.16
CA LEU A 179 -8.68 -9.41 -20.94
C LEU A 179 -7.35 -10.15 -21.18
N ARG A 180 -6.64 -9.84 -22.27
CA ARG A 180 -5.26 -10.28 -22.50
C ARG A 180 -4.30 -9.48 -21.63
N HIS A 181 -3.35 -10.19 -21.05
CA HIS A 181 -2.31 -9.67 -20.19
C HIS A 181 -0.97 -10.23 -20.65
N VAL A 182 0.11 -9.60 -20.21
CA VAL A 182 1.45 -10.14 -20.36
C VAL A 182 2.11 -10.15 -18.99
N ILE A 183 2.74 -11.28 -18.67
CA ILE A 183 3.66 -11.37 -17.55
C ILE A 183 5.10 -11.38 -18.07
N HIS A 184 5.94 -10.54 -17.48
CA HIS A 184 7.36 -10.40 -17.80
C HIS A 184 8.18 -10.77 -16.57
N GLU A 185 9.26 -11.53 -16.75
CA GLU A 185 10.34 -11.56 -15.75
C GLU A 185 11.10 -10.23 -15.85
N LEU A 186 11.37 -9.58 -14.71
CA LEU A 186 11.97 -8.23 -14.69
C LEU A 186 13.32 -8.18 -15.41
N SER A 187 14.11 -9.26 -15.31
CA SER A 187 15.41 -9.39 -15.96
C SER A 187 15.34 -9.44 -17.49
N GLU A 188 14.16 -9.68 -18.06
CA GLU A 188 13.92 -9.77 -19.51
C GLU A 188 13.33 -8.48 -20.09
N LEU A 189 13.04 -7.48 -19.25
CA LEU A 189 12.58 -6.18 -19.71
C LEU A 189 13.72 -5.42 -20.42
N PRO A 190 13.42 -4.69 -21.50
CA PRO A 190 14.40 -3.84 -22.18
C PRO A 190 15.07 -2.88 -21.20
N GLU A 191 16.38 -2.72 -21.39
CA GLU A 191 17.14 -1.67 -20.72
C GLU A 191 16.64 -0.30 -21.20
N PRO A 192 16.26 0.63 -20.30
CA PRO A 192 15.90 1.98 -20.72
C PRO A 192 17.08 2.66 -21.43
N ASP A 193 16.78 3.50 -22.42
CA ASP A 193 17.81 4.27 -23.13
C ASP A 193 18.50 5.21 -22.12
N PRO A 194 19.84 5.17 -21.97
CA PRO A 194 20.58 6.08 -21.08
C PRO A 194 20.38 7.57 -21.41
N ALA A 195 19.75 7.92 -22.54
CA ALA A 195 19.40 9.28 -22.90
C ALA A 195 18.26 9.91 -22.05
N GLU A 196 17.47 9.14 -21.28
CA GLU A 196 16.46 9.69 -20.35
C GLU A 196 17.01 10.02 -18.95
N VAL A 197 18.32 9.87 -18.76
CA VAL A 197 18.97 10.12 -17.47
C VAL A 197 19.35 11.60 -17.34
N SER A 198 18.48 12.40 -16.73
CA SER A 198 18.86 13.69 -16.16
C SER A 198 18.84 13.56 -14.64
N GLY A 199 20.02 13.59 -14.03
CA GLY A 199 20.21 13.36 -12.59
C GLY A 199 19.35 14.26 -11.70
N CYS A 200 18.86 13.70 -10.60
CA CYS A 200 18.12 14.43 -9.58
C CYS A 200 19.08 15.38 -8.82
N GLY A 201 18.80 16.67 -8.90
CA GLY A 201 19.60 17.77 -8.38
C GLY A 201 19.27 18.15 -6.94
N GLY A 202 19.52 17.26 -5.98
CA GLY A 202 19.55 17.60 -4.56
C GLY A 202 20.98 17.92 -4.11
N THR A 203 21.22 19.08 -3.49
CA THR A 203 22.45 19.32 -2.72
C THR A 203 22.11 19.14 -1.25
N LEU A 204 22.46 17.99 -0.67
CA LEU A 204 22.32 17.78 0.77
C LEU A 204 23.65 18.06 1.48
N THR A 205 23.56 18.71 2.64
CA THR A 205 24.68 18.84 3.57
C THR A 205 24.84 17.55 4.37
N PRO A 206 26.03 16.92 4.39
CA PRO A 206 26.25 15.70 5.18
C PRO A 206 25.95 15.98 6.66
N THR A 207 24.99 15.27 7.23
CA THR A 207 24.81 15.21 8.68
C THR A 207 25.64 14.06 9.24
N GLU A 208 26.37 14.28 10.33
CA GLU A 208 27.02 13.19 11.08
C GLU A 208 25.94 12.21 11.58
N GLU A 209 26.01 10.96 11.11
CA GLU A 209 25.09 9.88 11.48
C GLU A 209 25.70 8.91 12.49
N PRO A 210 24.86 8.25 13.32
CA PRO A 210 25.31 7.18 14.19
C PRO A 210 25.75 5.94 13.39
N GLU A 211 26.77 5.25 13.90
CA GLU A 211 27.35 4.04 13.31
C GLU A 211 26.31 2.89 13.19
N PRO A 212 26.36 2.06 12.13
CA PRO A 212 25.38 0.98 11.87
C PRO A 212 25.22 -0.05 13.00
N ALA A 213 26.23 -0.17 13.89
CA ALA A 213 26.26 -1.15 14.96
C ALA A 213 25.34 -0.81 16.16
N ASP A 214 24.86 0.43 16.27
CA ASP A 214 23.99 0.89 17.36
C ASP A 214 22.51 0.95 16.97
N LEU A 215 22.15 0.55 15.75
CA LEU A 215 20.76 0.49 15.33
C LEU A 215 20.13 -0.79 15.90
N PRO A 216 19.18 -0.70 16.86
CA PRO A 216 18.41 -1.87 17.22
C PRO A 216 17.76 -2.40 15.94
N PRO A 217 17.69 -3.74 15.72
CA PRO A 217 16.86 -4.27 14.67
C PRO A 217 15.49 -3.63 14.82
N ALA A 218 14.88 -3.18 13.71
CA ALA A 218 13.54 -2.64 13.72
C ALA A 218 12.69 -3.62 14.54
N ASN A 219 12.29 -3.18 15.73
CA ASN A 219 11.52 -4.01 16.64
C ASN A 219 10.10 -3.94 16.07
N ILE A 220 9.89 -4.68 14.98
CA ILE A 220 8.58 -4.86 14.35
C ILE A 220 7.80 -5.73 15.34
N GLU A 221 7.31 -5.12 16.42
CA GLU A 221 6.19 -5.71 17.13
C GLU A 221 5.09 -5.85 16.09
N ALA A 222 4.74 -7.10 15.81
CA ALA A 222 3.95 -7.63 14.70
C ALA A 222 2.54 -7.03 14.44
N ALA A 223 2.19 -5.86 14.99
CA ALA A 223 0.85 -5.31 14.91
C ALA A 223 0.76 -3.77 15.01
N GLN A 224 1.88 -3.02 14.99
CA GLN A 224 1.85 -1.55 15.12
C GLN A 224 2.22 -0.86 13.80
N PHE A 225 1.21 -0.54 12.99
CA PHE A 225 1.41 0.30 11.81
C PHE A 225 1.28 1.78 12.18
N ARG A 226 1.83 2.67 11.35
CA ARG A 226 1.50 4.09 11.34
C ARG A 226 0.62 4.38 10.14
N SER A 227 -0.42 5.20 10.26
CA SER A 227 -1.21 5.63 9.10
C SER A 227 -0.62 6.90 8.50
N LEU A 228 -0.33 6.87 7.21
CA LEU A 228 0.12 8.01 6.42
C LEU A 228 -0.96 8.40 5.42
N ARG A 229 -1.63 9.53 5.65
CA ARG A 229 -2.65 10.04 4.75
C ARG A 229 -2.01 10.88 3.66
N VAL A 230 -2.23 10.47 2.43
CA VAL A 230 -1.73 11.17 1.25
C VAL A 230 -2.92 11.77 0.51
N ALA A 231 -2.79 13.04 0.15
CA ALA A 231 -3.67 13.66 -0.83
C ALA A 231 -2.95 13.65 -2.19
N LEU A 232 -3.53 12.93 -3.14
CA LEU A 232 -2.94 12.70 -4.45
C LEU A 232 -3.56 13.60 -5.48
N GLU A 233 -2.72 14.14 -6.35
CA GLU A 233 -3.16 14.90 -7.51
C GLU A 233 -2.42 14.45 -8.76
N CYS A 234 -3.14 14.40 -9.87
CA CYS A 234 -2.61 14.09 -11.19
C CYS A 234 -2.90 15.26 -12.13
N ASP A 235 -1.87 15.75 -12.83
CA ASP A 235 -2.01 16.80 -13.83
C ASP A 235 -2.73 16.32 -15.10
N TYR A 236 -3.03 17.27 -16.00
CA TYR A 236 -3.71 16.96 -17.26
C TYR A 236 -2.91 15.98 -18.11
N GLU A 237 -1.58 16.13 -18.16
CA GLU A 237 -0.71 15.26 -18.95
C GLU A 237 -0.76 13.82 -18.46
N PHE A 238 -0.89 13.58 -17.15
CA PHE A 238 -1.15 12.26 -16.60
C PHE A 238 -2.45 11.68 -17.15
N TRP A 239 -3.56 12.43 -17.05
CA TRP A 239 -4.85 11.96 -17.58
C TRP A 239 -4.80 11.69 -19.09
N ASP A 240 -4.14 12.55 -19.87
CA ASP A 240 -4.06 12.45 -21.34
C ASP A 240 -3.39 11.14 -21.81
N ARG A 241 -2.52 10.55 -20.98
CA ARG A 241 -1.94 9.22 -21.25
C ARG A 241 -2.96 8.10 -21.28
N PHE A 242 -3.97 8.17 -20.43
CA PHE A 242 -5.04 7.18 -20.37
C PHE A 242 -6.21 7.58 -21.26
N ASN A 243 -6.56 8.88 -21.27
CA ASN A 243 -7.75 9.43 -21.90
C ASN A 243 -9.05 8.71 -21.48
N ASP A 244 -9.03 8.11 -20.29
CA ASP A 244 -10.10 7.38 -19.62
C ASP A 244 -9.87 7.48 -18.11
N LEU A 245 -10.84 8.04 -17.38
CA LEU A 245 -10.71 8.25 -15.93
C LEU A 245 -10.65 6.93 -15.15
N HIS A 246 -11.28 5.87 -15.64
CA HIS A 246 -11.27 4.58 -14.99
C HIS A 246 -9.89 3.93 -15.09
N ASP A 247 -9.29 3.93 -16.29
CA ASP A 247 -7.95 3.38 -16.50
C ASP A 247 -6.90 4.15 -15.69
N ALA A 248 -7.02 5.49 -15.64
CA ALA A 248 -6.14 6.34 -14.83
C ALA A 248 -6.28 6.04 -13.32
N LEU A 249 -7.51 5.87 -12.81
CA LEU A 249 -7.76 5.53 -11.41
C LEU A 249 -7.27 4.12 -11.06
N GLU A 250 -7.51 3.11 -11.91
CA GLU A 250 -6.98 1.76 -11.68
C GLU A 250 -5.44 1.76 -11.62
N TYR A 251 -4.80 2.55 -12.48
CA TYR A 251 -3.34 2.70 -12.46
C TYR A 251 -2.84 3.33 -11.14
N VAL A 252 -3.51 4.38 -10.66
CA VAL A 252 -3.24 4.96 -9.33
C VAL A 252 -3.38 3.91 -8.23
N TYR A 253 -4.41 3.06 -8.30
CA TYR A 253 -4.65 2.03 -7.28
C TYR A 253 -3.56 0.96 -7.25
N ILE A 254 -3.10 0.45 -8.39
CA ILE A 254 -2.00 -0.51 -8.39
C ILE A 254 -0.67 0.16 -7.98
N LEU A 255 -0.39 1.37 -8.45
CA LEU A 255 0.82 2.11 -8.11
C LEU A 255 0.93 2.33 -6.60
N PHE A 256 -0.13 2.86 -5.97
CA PHE A 256 -0.16 3.04 -4.53
C PHE A 256 -0.33 1.74 -3.76
N GLY A 257 -0.93 0.70 -4.35
CA GLY A 257 -0.95 -0.65 -3.79
C GLY A 257 0.46 -1.23 -3.64
N ALA A 258 1.28 -1.11 -4.68
CA ALA A 258 2.66 -1.59 -4.68
C ALA A 258 3.53 -0.85 -3.65
N GLY A 259 3.45 0.48 -3.59
CA GLY A 259 4.21 1.22 -2.57
C GLY A 259 3.69 1.08 -1.15
N ASN A 260 2.39 0.83 -0.99
CA ASN A 260 1.83 0.52 0.31
C ASN A 260 2.41 -0.79 0.87
N ASP A 261 2.66 -1.81 0.03
CA ASP A 261 3.40 -3.01 0.45
C ASP A 261 4.83 -2.68 0.89
N ILE A 262 5.55 -1.86 0.12
CA ILE A 262 6.93 -1.42 0.43
C ILE A 262 6.98 -0.68 1.77
N PHE A 263 6.13 0.34 1.97
CA PHE A 263 6.11 1.13 3.21
C PHE A 263 5.67 0.31 4.42
N GLN A 264 4.75 -0.64 4.24
CA GLN A 264 4.35 -1.53 5.33
C GLN A 264 5.47 -2.49 5.72
N ARG A 265 6.16 -3.07 4.74
CA ARG A 265 7.29 -3.96 4.96
C ARG A 265 8.47 -3.25 5.63
N ASP A 266 8.88 -2.13 5.05
CA ASP A 266 10.16 -1.52 5.39
C ASP A 266 10.08 -0.62 6.62
N VAL A 267 8.97 0.11 6.78
CA VAL A 267 8.84 1.12 7.85
C VAL A 267 7.54 1.01 8.64
N SER A 268 6.77 -0.06 8.46
CA SER A 268 5.49 -0.29 9.15
C SER A 268 4.52 0.89 9.01
N VAL A 269 4.42 1.47 7.80
CA VAL A 269 3.49 2.55 7.47
C VAL A 269 2.44 2.06 6.48
N LYS A 270 1.17 2.36 6.76
CA LYS A 270 0.04 2.19 5.83
C LYS A 270 -0.26 3.51 5.14
N ILE A 271 -0.05 3.56 3.83
CA ILE A 271 -0.44 4.70 3.01
C ILE A 271 -1.94 4.63 2.75
N THR A 272 -2.66 5.71 3.06
CA THR A 272 -4.09 5.87 2.76
C THR A 272 -4.30 7.12 1.92
N LEU A 273 -4.78 6.95 0.70
CA LEU A 273 -5.21 8.05 -0.16
C LEU A 273 -6.54 8.60 0.38
N THR A 274 -6.52 9.83 0.89
CA THR A 274 -7.69 10.52 1.45
C THR A 274 -8.37 11.45 0.44
N PHE A 275 -7.61 11.85 -0.57
CA PHE A 275 -8.06 12.67 -1.67
C PHE A 275 -7.34 12.22 -2.94
N ILE A 276 -8.07 12.14 -4.06
CA ILE A 276 -7.52 11.89 -5.38
C ILE A 276 -8.16 12.88 -6.35
N ARG A 277 -7.36 13.72 -6.99
CA ARG A 277 -7.80 14.56 -8.10
C ARG A 277 -7.08 14.18 -9.38
N ILE A 278 -7.83 14.01 -10.47
CA ILE A 278 -7.28 13.88 -11.81
C ILE A 278 -7.79 15.05 -12.64
N TRP A 279 -6.89 15.93 -13.10
CA TRP A 279 -7.26 17.01 -14.01
C TRP A 279 -7.60 16.45 -15.39
N THR A 280 -8.81 16.73 -15.88
CA THR A 280 -9.32 16.23 -17.18
C THR A 280 -9.38 17.32 -18.25
N THR A 281 -8.95 18.52 -17.89
CA THR A 281 -8.89 19.69 -18.75
C THR A 281 -7.49 20.27 -18.71
N ILE A 282 -6.99 20.72 -19.87
CA ILE A 282 -5.64 21.30 -20.01
C ILE A 282 -5.38 22.54 -19.14
N ASN A 283 -6.43 23.19 -18.63
CA ASN A 283 -6.31 24.35 -17.74
C ASN A 283 -6.17 23.92 -16.28
N ASP A 284 -5.30 22.94 -16.00
CA ASP A 284 -4.88 22.69 -14.63
C ASP A 284 -4.04 23.87 -14.09
N PRO A 285 -3.78 23.96 -12.78
CA PRO A 285 -3.07 25.09 -12.19
C PRO A 285 -1.57 25.14 -12.49
N TYR A 286 -1.04 24.18 -13.25
CA TYR A 286 0.39 23.92 -13.36
C TYR A 286 0.96 24.29 -14.72
N SER A 287 1.75 25.36 -14.72
CA SER A 287 2.43 25.89 -15.91
C SER A 287 3.90 25.50 -16.02
N TYR A 288 4.43 24.78 -15.02
CA TYR A 288 5.85 24.45 -14.97
C TYR A 288 6.32 23.77 -16.26
N THR A 289 7.49 24.22 -16.72
CA THR A 289 8.18 23.63 -17.88
C THR A 289 9.61 23.20 -17.54
N GLY A 290 10.11 23.60 -16.36
CA GLY A 290 11.36 23.11 -15.78
C GLY A 290 11.23 21.78 -15.05
N GLY A 291 12.27 21.40 -14.30
CA GLY A 291 12.34 20.13 -13.56
C GLY A 291 11.59 20.14 -12.22
N GLY A 292 11.74 19.05 -11.45
CA GLY A 292 10.94 18.74 -10.26
C GLY A 292 10.86 19.86 -9.22
N ASN A 293 11.93 20.64 -9.01
CA ASN A 293 11.90 21.77 -8.08
C ASN A 293 10.91 22.88 -8.50
N GLU A 294 10.80 23.16 -9.80
CA GLU A 294 9.82 24.14 -10.32
C GLU A 294 8.39 23.61 -10.18
N ALA A 295 8.20 22.34 -10.55
CA ALA A 295 6.92 21.65 -10.43
C ALA A 295 6.43 21.59 -8.97
N LEU A 296 7.31 21.20 -8.04
CA LEU A 296 7.02 21.21 -6.61
C LEU A 296 6.67 22.62 -6.15
N THR A 297 7.44 23.63 -6.55
CA THR A 297 7.18 25.02 -6.13
C THR A 297 5.79 25.49 -6.56
N GLU A 298 5.36 25.21 -7.80
CA GLU A 298 4.01 25.54 -8.25
C GLU A 298 2.93 24.74 -7.49
N PHE A 299 3.17 23.43 -7.30
CA PHE A 299 2.28 22.54 -6.55
C PHE A 299 2.05 23.03 -5.12
N GLU A 300 3.12 23.33 -4.40
CA GLU A 300 3.08 23.87 -3.05
C GLU A 300 2.31 25.18 -2.97
N ASN A 301 2.61 26.13 -3.86
CA ASN A 301 1.97 27.43 -3.86
C ASN A 301 0.46 27.30 -4.09
N TYR A 302 0.06 26.46 -5.04
CA TYR A 302 -1.34 26.18 -5.30
C TYR A 302 -2.03 25.54 -4.09
N TRP A 303 -1.43 24.49 -3.52
CA TRP A 303 -2.04 23.77 -2.39
C TRP A 303 -2.12 24.61 -1.11
N ARG A 304 -1.10 25.42 -0.81
CA ARG A 304 -1.14 26.35 0.32
C ARG A 304 -2.25 27.39 0.16
N ALA A 305 -2.50 27.84 -1.06
CA ALA A 305 -3.54 28.83 -1.36
C ALA A 305 -4.95 28.25 -1.34
N ASN A 306 -5.14 26.96 -1.61
CA ASN A 306 -6.47 26.38 -1.87
C ASN A 306 -6.90 25.26 -0.89
N HIS A 307 -5.96 24.49 -0.36
CA HIS A 307 -6.22 23.24 0.36
C HIS A 307 -5.65 23.17 1.79
N ASN A 308 -4.85 24.15 2.20
CA ASN A 308 -4.34 24.21 3.57
C ASN A 308 -5.41 24.61 4.61
N PRO A 309 -5.16 24.37 5.92
CA PRO A 309 -6.07 24.77 6.99
C PRO A 309 -6.46 26.25 6.89
N GLY A 310 -7.76 26.51 6.93
CA GLY A 310 -8.32 27.86 6.80
C GLY A 310 -8.76 28.23 5.38
N GLN A 311 -8.45 27.42 4.37
CA GLN A 311 -8.98 27.59 3.01
C GLN A 311 -10.35 26.91 2.83
N PRO A 312 -11.22 27.42 1.94
CA PRO A 312 -12.54 26.83 1.69
C PRO A 312 -12.48 25.42 1.09
N GLY A 313 -11.40 25.09 0.39
CA GLY A 313 -11.12 23.77 -0.18
C GLY A 313 -10.23 22.90 0.71
N PHE A 314 -10.19 23.12 2.03
CA PHE A 314 -9.32 22.39 2.94
C PHE A 314 -9.39 20.87 2.74
N ILE A 315 -8.23 20.24 2.53
CA ILE A 315 -8.06 18.80 2.46
C ILE A 315 -7.15 18.37 3.61
N GLU A 316 -7.68 17.51 4.48
CA GLU A 316 -6.90 16.97 5.58
C GLU A 316 -5.94 15.89 5.07
N ARG A 317 -4.66 16.02 5.43
CA ARG A 317 -3.59 15.16 4.92
C ARG A 317 -2.37 15.20 5.83
N ASP A 318 -1.50 14.21 5.65
CA ASP A 318 -0.16 14.22 6.24
C ASP A 318 0.89 14.60 5.18
N LEU A 319 0.66 14.22 3.92
CA LEU A 319 1.43 14.61 2.74
C LEU A 319 0.51 14.91 1.55
N ALA A 320 0.94 15.77 0.63
CA ALA A 320 0.35 15.93 -0.70
C ALA A 320 1.37 15.51 -1.76
N HIS A 321 0.93 14.83 -2.81
CA HIS A 321 1.81 14.37 -3.89
C HIS A 321 1.22 14.67 -5.26
N LEU A 322 2.05 15.18 -6.18
CA LEU A 322 1.69 15.42 -7.57
C LEU A 322 2.28 14.31 -8.46
N LEU A 323 1.44 13.62 -9.23
CA LEU A 323 1.85 12.75 -10.33
C LEU A 323 1.73 13.51 -11.64
N SER A 324 2.79 13.47 -12.45
CA SER A 324 2.88 14.15 -13.72
C SER A 324 3.43 13.23 -14.81
N SER A 325 2.82 13.24 -15.99
CA SER A 325 3.44 12.63 -17.18
C SER A 325 4.37 13.56 -17.94
N ARG A 326 4.66 14.77 -17.41
CA ARG A 326 5.72 15.64 -17.89
C ARG A 326 7.07 15.12 -17.39
N GLY A 327 8.13 15.30 -18.17
CA GLY A 327 9.50 14.87 -17.83
C GLY A 327 10.16 15.76 -16.77
N ILE A 328 9.59 15.81 -15.56
CA ILE A 328 10.07 16.65 -14.45
C ILE A 328 10.99 15.92 -13.46
N ASN A 329 11.32 14.65 -13.69
CA ASN A 329 11.93 13.78 -12.68
C ASN A 329 11.10 13.75 -11.38
N GLY A 330 11.73 13.70 -10.21
CA GLY A 330 11.06 13.75 -8.92
C GLY A 330 11.64 14.83 -8.01
N TRP A 331 10.84 15.25 -7.04
CA TRP A 331 11.30 16.06 -5.92
C TRP A 331 10.44 15.85 -4.69
N GLY A 332 11.08 15.56 -3.56
CA GLY A 332 10.45 15.43 -2.25
C GLY A 332 11.17 16.25 -1.19
N GLU A 333 10.41 17.06 -0.45
CA GLU A 333 10.94 17.80 0.69
C GLU A 333 11.45 16.85 1.78
N GLN A 334 12.70 17.03 2.23
CA GLN A 334 13.31 16.24 3.31
C GLN A 334 13.30 16.98 4.65
N GLY A 335 13.12 16.23 5.75
CA GLY A 335 13.24 16.67 7.14
C GLY A 335 12.04 17.50 7.60
N SER A 336 11.24 17.00 8.54
CA SER A 336 10.01 17.67 9.02
C SER A 336 8.97 17.94 7.92
N ALA A 337 8.93 17.11 6.88
CA ALA A 337 7.90 17.16 5.84
C ALA A 337 6.62 16.45 6.27
N LEU A 338 6.74 15.29 6.93
CA LEU A 338 5.58 14.58 7.50
C LEU A 338 4.72 15.54 8.34
N CYS A 339 3.42 15.55 8.05
CA CYS A 339 2.41 16.33 8.77
C CYS A 339 2.50 17.85 8.61
N SER A 340 3.41 18.35 7.78
CA SER A 340 3.59 19.78 7.57
C SER A 340 2.71 20.26 6.42
N TYR A 341 1.75 21.15 6.69
CA TYR A 341 1.02 21.84 5.61
C TYR A 341 1.89 22.84 4.83
N ASP A 342 3.11 23.14 5.34
CA ASP A 342 4.08 24.03 4.70
C ASP A 342 5.22 23.29 4.00
N ARG A 343 5.39 21.98 4.19
CA ARG A 343 6.52 21.23 3.63
C ARG A 343 6.18 19.81 3.19
N GLY A 344 5.03 19.27 3.59
CA GLY A 344 4.60 17.92 3.26
C GLY A 344 4.11 17.80 1.83
N TYR A 345 5.04 18.00 0.89
CA TYR A 345 4.81 17.99 -0.54
C TYR A 345 5.91 17.19 -1.25
N SER A 346 5.50 16.53 -2.33
CA SER A 346 6.41 15.91 -3.29
C SER A 346 5.76 15.90 -4.68
N CYS A 347 6.56 15.76 -5.72
CA CYS A 347 6.08 15.53 -7.08
C CYS A 347 6.92 14.47 -7.78
N SER A 348 6.28 13.69 -8.63
CA SER A 348 6.92 12.71 -9.50
C SER A 348 6.47 12.92 -10.94
N GLY A 349 7.42 12.76 -11.85
CA GLY A 349 7.33 13.02 -13.28
C GLY A 349 7.65 11.80 -14.12
N GLY A 350 7.38 11.90 -15.42
CA GLY A 350 7.54 10.76 -16.34
C GLY A 350 6.61 9.60 -16.02
N ASN A 351 5.52 9.88 -15.28
CA ASN A 351 4.57 8.84 -14.92
C ASN A 351 3.86 8.32 -16.16
N HIS A 352 3.76 7.00 -16.29
CA HIS A 352 3.13 6.35 -17.44
C HIS A 352 3.71 6.79 -18.81
N THR A 353 5.02 7.05 -18.91
CA THR A 353 5.67 7.45 -20.18
C THR A 353 6.70 6.46 -20.72
N GLY A 354 6.93 5.34 -20.03
CA GLY A 354 7.90 4.32 -20.46
C GLY A 354 7.55 3.71 -21.82
N PRO A 355 8.43 2.91 -22.44
CA PRO A 355 8.15 2.28 -23.73
C PRO A 355 7.13 1.14 -23.64
N THR A 356 6.95 0.56 -22.44
CA THR A 356 5.98 -0.50 -22.15
C THR A 356 5.26 -0.25 -20.82
N LEU A 357 4.08 -0.84 -20.62
CA LEU A 357 3.32 -0.73 -19.35
C LEU A 357 4.09 -1.33 -18.16
N PRO A 358 4.70 -2.53 -18.29
CA PRO A 358 5.57 -3.09 -17.26
C PRO A 358 6.65 -2.12 -16.80
N GLU A 359 7.38 -1.56 -17.76
CA GLU A 359 8.45 -0.61 -17.49
C GLU A 359 7.96 0.67 -16.83
N SER A 360 6.83 1.20 -17.30
CA SER A 360 6.22 2.39 -16.73
C SER A 360 5.80 2.16 -15.28
N LEU A 361 5.14 1.04 -14.97
CA LEU A 361 4.72 0.73 -13.60
C LEU A 361 5.91 0.61 -12.63
N LEU A 362 6.99 -0.05 -13.05
CA LEU A 362 8.17 -0.21 -12.20
C LEU A 362 8.91 1.11 -11.99
N HIS A 363 9.03 1.91 -13.04
CA HIS A 363 9.55 3.28 -12.95
C HIS A 363 8.75 4.10 -11.94
N ASP A 364 7.43 4.11 -12.09
CA ASP A 364 6.52 4.93 -11.32
C ASP A 364 6.52 4.54 -9.84
N VAL A 365 6.55 3.23 -9.54
CA VAL A 365 6.77 2.73 -8.18
C VAL A 365 8.11 3.23 -7.64
N GLY A 366 9.20 3.12 -8.41
CA GLY A 366 10.51 3.60 -8.00
C GLY A 366 10.50 5.08 -7.63
N ILE A 367 10.07 5.95 -8.55
CA ILE A 367 10.16 7.41 -8.38
C ILE A 367 9.17 7.96 -7.34
N VAL A 368 7.92 7.48 -7.31
CA VAL A 368 6.91 7.99 -6.36
C VAL A 368 7.33 7.67 -4.92
N PHE A 369 7.77 6.44 -4.68
CA PHE A 369 8.15 6.02 -3.34
C PHE A 369 9.56 6.47 -2.95
N HIS A 370 10.41 6.86 -3.91
CA HIS A 370 11.62 7.64 -3.66
C HIS A 370 11.28 8.99 -3.04
N GLU A 371 10.38 9.76 -3.66
CA GLU A 371 10.04 11.10 -3.18
C GLU A 371 9.23 11.08 -1.87
N LEU A 372 8.32 10.11 -1.70
CA LEU A 372 7.67 9.88 -0.40
C LEU A 372 8.66 9.39 0.66
N GLY A 373 9.73 8.71 0.25
CA GLY A 373 10.88 8.37 1.08
C GLY A 373 11.56 9.63 1.62
N HIS A 374 11.85 10.61 0.76
CA HIS A 374 12.39 11.90 1.19
C HIS A 374 11.47 12.64 2.17
N ASN A 375 10.15 12.65 1.91
CA ASN A 375 9.19 13.21 2.86
C ASN A 375 9.24 12.52 4.24
N SER A 376 9.64 11.24 4.26
CA SER A 376 9.87 10.45 5.48
C SER A 376 11.32 10.48 5.95
N ASN A 377 12.13 11.46 5.52
CA ASN A 377 13.54 11.67 5.88
C ASN A 377 14.54 10.61 5.38
N ALA A 378 14.17 9.82 4.37
CA ALA A 378 15.12 8.99 3.64
C ALA A 378 16.12 9.88 2.88
N GLN A 379 17.36 9.41 2.77
CA GLN A 379 18.46 10.07 2.10
C GLN A 379 18.96 9.21 0.94
N HIS A 380 19.58 9.83 -0.06
CA HIS A 380 20.18 9.05 -1.13
C HIS A 380 21.26 8.12 -0.60
N THR A 381 21.33 6.93 -1.15
CA THR A 381 22.27 5.88 -0.74
C THR A 381 23.74 6.31 -0.87
N PHE A 382 24.07 7.11 -1.88
CA PHE A 382 25.42 7.63 -2.09
C PHE A 382 25.80 8.80 -1.17
N ASP A 383 24.82 9.42 -0.48
CA ASP A 383 25.07 10.53 0.44
C ASP A 383 25.42 10.04 1.86
N PHE A 384 25.29 8.73 2.15
CA PHE A 384 25.72 8.14 3.42
C PHE A 384 27.24 8.19 3.59
N ASN A 385 27.73 8.07 4.83
CA ASN A 385 29.16 8.02 5.12
C ASN A 385 29.51 6.79 5.99
N PRO A 386 30.12 5.73 5.42
CA PRO A 386 30.47 5.59 4.00
C PRO A 386 29.24 5.47 3.09
N PRO A 387 29.34 5.81 1.79
CA PRO A 387 28.26 5.61 0.82
C PRO A 387 27.79 4.15 0.78
N ILE A 388 26.48 3.93 0.69
CA ILE A 388 25.89 2.59 0.56
C ILE A 388 26.14 2.04 -0.86
N ASP A 389 26.05 2.90 -1.88
CA ASP A 389 26.46 2.58 -3.24
C ASP A 389 27.21 3.76 -3.86
N CYS A 390 27.94 3.47 -4.95
CA CYS A 390 28.74 4.45 -5.67
C CYS A 390 28.30 4.60 -7.14
N CYS A 391 27.17 4.02 -7.55
CA CYS A 391 26.81 3.87 -8.97
C CYS A 391 26.81 5.19 -9.74
N VAL A 392 26.42 6.29 -9.09
CA VAL A 392 26.39 7.63 -9.67
C VAL A 392 27.08 8.61 -8.75
N VAL A 393 28.42 8.62 -8.76
CA VAL A 393 29.18 9.73 -8.20
C VAL A 393 29.38 10.77 -9.31
N GLN A 394 28.84 11.98 -9.11
CA GLN A 394 29.01 13.12 -10.03
C GLN A 394 28.43 12.92 -11.45
N GLY A 395 27.34 12.18 -11.58
CA GLY A 395 26.55 12.11 -12.83
C GLY A 395 27.15 11.25 -13.94
N ASN A 396 28.12 10.38 -13.65
CA ASN A 396 28.61 9.39 -14.60
C ASN A 396 28.66 8.00 -13.95
N CYS A 397 28.02 7.02 -14.58
CA CYS A 397 28.20 5.62 -14.24
C CYS A 397 29.47 5.10 -14.92
N THR A 398 30.51 4.75 -14.17
CA THR A 398 31.55 3.88 -14.71
C THR A 398 31.22 2.42 -14.37
N ALA A 399 31.61 1.47 -15.23
CA ALA A 399 31.36 0.05 -15.00
C ALA A 399 31.97 -0.48 -13.69
N GLN A 400 32.94 0.25 -13.11
CA GLN A 400 33.58 -0.09 -11.84
C GLN A 400 32.78 0.40 -10.62
N ASP A 401 31.86 1.35 -10.82
CA ASP A 401 31.05 1.99 -9.79
C ASP A 401 29.75 1.21 -9.48
N CYS A 402 29.38 0.26 -10.35
CA CYS A 402 28.17 -0.56 -10.23
C CYS A 402 28.42 -1.96 -9.66
N ASN A 403 29.61 -2.23 -9.12
CA ASN A 403 29.95 -3.55 -8.55
C ASN A 403 29.05 -3.95 -7.37
N ASP A 404 28.40 -2.99 -6.73
CA ASP A 404 27.53 -3.18 -5.56
C ASP A 404 26.02 -3.18 -5.93
N ALA A 405 25.68 -3.24 -7.22
CA ALA A 405 24.30 -3.40 -7.67
C ALA A 405 23.79 -4.85 -7.46
N PRO A 406 22.47 -5.05 -7.23
CA PRO A 406 21.44 -4.01 -7.18
C PRO A 406 21.44 -3.22 -5.86
N SER A 407 21.20 -1.91 -5.94
CA SER A 407 20.98 -1.02 -4.79
C SER A 407 19.49 -0.93 -4.46
N THR A 408 19.04 0.10 -3.75
CA THR A 408 17.68 0.28 -3.20
C THR A 408 16.99 1.54 -3.72
N ILE A 409 15.71 1.75 -3.41
CA ILE A 409 14.86 2.84 -3.96
C ILE A 409 15.52 4.22 -3.92
N MET A 410 16.30 4.53 -2.87
CA MET A 410 16.97 5.83 -2.73
C MET A 410 18.28 5.97 -3.55
N SER A 411 18.52 5.08 -4.51
CA SER A 411 19.71 5.06 -5.34
C SER A 411 19.45 5.52 -6.77
N TYR A 412 20.51 6.02 -7.41
CA TYR A 412 20.54 6.35 -8.82
C TYR A 412 21.17 5.27 -9.69
N CYS A 413 21.45 4.06 -9.17
CA CYS A 413 22.00 2.97 -10.00
C CYS A 413 21.14 2.63 -11.23
N HIS A 414 19.85 3.02 -11.24
CA HIS A 414 18.99 2.86 -12.43
C HIS A 414 19.45 3.64 -13.66
N ASN A 415 20.33 4.61 -13.47
CA ASN A 415 20.92 5.42 -14.54
C ASN A 415 22.12 4.76 -15.21
N CYS A 416 22.55 3.60 -14.71
CA CYS A 416 23.71 2.86 -15.20
C CYS A 416 23.28 1.71 -16.12
N PRO A 417 24.22 1.10 -16.89
CA PRO A 417 23.93 -0.13 -17.62
C PRO A 417 23.34 -1.18 -16.68
N GLY A 418 22.25 -1.85 -17.07
CA GLY A 418 21.43 -2.66 -16.16
C GLY A 418 20.15 -1.93 -15.74
N GLY A 419 20.10 -0.61 -15.92
CA GLY A 419 18.87 0.16 -15.82
C GLY A 419 18.16 -0.09 -14.50
N ARG A 420 16.84 -0.24 -14.56
CA ARG A 420 16.01 -0.50 -13.38
C ARG A 420 16.34 -1.83 -12.68
N ASN A 421 17.00 -2.80 -13.34
CA ASN A 421 17.46 -4.03 -12.68
C ASN A 421 18.53 -3.76 -11.61
N ASN A 422 19.14 -2.56 -11.63
CA ASN A 422 20.08 -2.14 -10.60
C ASN A 422 19.40 -1.61 -9.33
N ILE A 423 18.06 -1.59 -9.24
CA ILE A 423 17.31 -1.09 -8.08
C ILE A 423 16.34 -2.16 -7.57
N LEU A 424 16.49 -2.51 -6.30
CA LEU A 424 15.49 -3.26 -5.55
C LEU A 424 14.39 -2.31 -5.08
N HIS A 425 13.12 -2.73 -5.21
CA HIS A 425 11.95 -2.02 -4.69
C HIS A 425 11.81 -2.21 -3.16
N GLN A 426 12.82 -1.73 -2.45
CA GLN A 426 12.92 -1.67 -1.00
C GLN A 426 13.78 -0.50 -0.55
N PHE A 427 13.68 -0.11 0.71
CA PHE A 427 14.61 0.81 1.35
C PHE A 427 15.81 0.07 1.95
N HIS A 428 17.00 0.67 1.86
CA HIS A 428 18.17 0.17 2.58
C HIS A 428 17.97 0.27 4.09
N ALA A 429 18.58 -0.64 4.88
CA ALA A 429 18.44 -0.70 6.33
C ALA A 429 18.75 0.63 7.06
N LEU A 430 19.75 1.39 6.58
CA LEU A 430 20.06 2.72 7.12
C LEU A 430 18.95 3.74 6.86
N ASN A 431 18.35 3.72 5.66
CA ASN A 431 17.18 4.54 5.34
C ASN A 431 15.96 4.12 6.16
N ILE A 432 15.73 2.81 6.35
CA ILE A 432 14.68 2.30 7.24
C ILE A 432 14.84 2.89 8.64
N ALA A 433 16.05 2.89 9.21
CA ALA A 433 16.29 3.44 10.54
C ALA A 433 16.06 4.96 10.62
N ARG A 434 16.55 5.72 9.63
CA ARG A 434 16.28 7.17 9.53
C ARG A 434 14.79 7.47 9.42
N MET A 435 14.11 6.78 8.52
CA MET A 435 12.68 6.95 8.29
C MET A 435 11.88 6.61 9.53
N ARG A 436 12.19 5.50 10.20
CA ARG A 436 11.54 5.12 11.45
C ARG A 436 11.73 6.16 12.54
N THR A 437 12.90 6.76 12.65
CA THR A 437 13.15 7.85 13.61
C THR A 437 12.24 9.05 13.35
N GLU A 438 12.13 9.49 12.09
CA GLU A 438 11.23 10.59 11.71
C GLU A 438 9.75 10.22 11.91
N ILE A 439 9.35 9.04 11.44
CA ILE A 439 7.97 8.52 11.54
C ILE A 439 7.55 8.40 13.01
N ASP A 440 8.40 7.88 13.89
CA ASP A 440 8.09 7.71 15.31
C ASP A 440 8.06 9.04 16.08
N ALA A 441 8.74 10.07 15.59
CA ALA A 441 8.69 11.43 16.12
C ALA A 441 7.59 12.31 15.48
N SER A 442 6.95 11.82 14.42
CA SER A 442 5.96 12.58 13.64
C SER A 442 4.56 12.57 14.26
N CYS A 443 3.61 13.22 13.58
CA CYS A 443 2.19 13.17 13.97
C CYS A 443 1.48 11.87 13.53
N LEU A 444 2.13 11.00 12.73
CA LEU A 444 1.45 9.85 12.15
C LEU A 444 0.91 8.95 13.26
N TRP A 445 -0.39 8.65 13.20
CA TRP A 445 -1.05 7.88 14.26
C TRP A 445 -0.63 6.42 14.24
N ILE A 446 -0.45 5.84 15.43
CA ILE A 446 -0.36 4.38 15.58
C ILE A 446 -1.72 3.80 15.19
N SER A 447 -1.74 2.90 14.22
CA SER A 447 -2.94 2.20 13.79
C SER A 447 -2.95 0.77 14.34
N ARG A 448 -4.05 0.40 15.00
CA ARG A 448 -4.24 -0.88 15.70
C ARG A 448 -5.53 -1.58 15.32
N HIS A 449 -5.51 -2.90 15.41
CA HIS A 449 -6.72 -3.73 15.33
C HIS A 449 -6.58 -4.98 16.21
N PRO A 450 -7.45 -5.19 17.21
CA PRO A 450 -8.35 -4.20 17.82
C PRO A 450 -7.56 -3.14 18.60
N CYS A 451 -8.14 -1.95 18.71
CA CYS A 451 -7.66 -0.86 19.57
C CYS A 451 -8.47 -0.87 20.87
N TYR A 452 -7.82 -0.77 22.04
CA TYR A 452 -8.49 -0.80 23.34
C TYR A 452 -8.51 0.57 24.01
N VAL A 453 -9.65 0.91 24.58
CA VAL A 453 -9.90 2.19 25.25
C VAL A 453 -10.42 1.96 26.65
N ASP A 454 -9.73 2.46 27.66
CA ASP A 454 -10.10 2.40 29.07
C ASP A 454 -9.54 3.60 29.84
N TYR A 455 -10.42 4.51 30.26
CA TYR A 455 -10.08 5.75 31.00
C TYR A 455 -9.36 5.52 32.33
N ARG A 456 -9.30 4.27 32.80
CA ARG A 456 -8.64 3.88 34.04
C ARG A 456 -7.16 3.59 33.86
N ASN A 457 -6.64 3.60 32.63
CA ASN A 457 -5.23 3.34 32.40
C ASN A 457 -4.37 4.43 33.06
N SER A 458 -3.38 3.98 33.83
CA SER A 458 -2.43 4.85 34.50
C SER A 458 -1.04 4.39 34.10
N GLY A 459 -0.48 4.97 33.04
CA GLY A 459 0.80 4.56 32.50
C GLY A 459 0.94 4.93 31.03
N THR A 460 1.81 4.21 30.33
CA THR A 460 1.93 4.32 28.87
C THR A 460 0.57 3.99 28.24
N GLU A 461 0.18 4.80 27.26
CA GLU A 461 -1.00 4.57 26.45
C GLU A 461 -0.52 4.17 25.08
N ASP A 462 -0.66 2.88 24.76
CA ASP A 462 -0.29 2.39 23.46
C ASP A 462 -1.49 1.87 22.68
N GLY A 463 -2.63 1.57 23.31
CA GLY A 463 -3.85 1.07 22.66
C GLY A 463 -3.98 -0.45 22.65
N THR A 464 -3.07 -1.18 23.29
CA THR A 464 -3.20 -2.62 23.57
C THR A 464 -4.16 -2.87 24.74
N SER A 465 -4.58 -4.11 24.94
CA SER A 465 -5.40 -4.48 26.11
C SER A 465 -4.67 -4.30 27.44
N ALA A 466 -3.34 -4.28 27.43
CA ALA A 466 -2.51 -4.07 28.63
C ALA A 466 -2.32 -2.58 28.93
N ASN A 467 -2.22 -1.75 27.90
CA ASN A 467 -1.97 -0.30 27.97
C ASN A 467 -2.99 0.47 27.11
N PRO A 468 -4.30 0.39 27.41
CA PRO A 468 -5.34 0.97 26.56
C PRO A 468 -5.28 2.51 26.56
N TYR A 469 -5.83 3.13 25.51
CA TYR A 469 -5.97 4.59 25.46
C TYR A 469 -6.99 5.08 26.47
N ASN A 470 -6.77 6.29 27.01
CA ASN A 470 -7.65 6.85 28.03
C ASN A 470 -8.92 7.50 27.45
N THR A 471 -8.94 7.85 26.17
CA THR A 471 -10.10 8.46 25.51
C THR A 471 -10.62 7.67 24.31
N VAL A 472 -11.93 7.79 24.02
CA VAL A 472 -12.53 7.17 22.83
C VAL A 472 -11.98 7.82 21.57
N LYS A 473 -11.71 9.13 21.60
CA LYS A 473 -11.05 9.83 20.50
C LYS A 473 -9.72 9.17 20.12
N GLU A 474 -8.84 8.93 21.09
CA GLU A 474 -7.55 8.26 20.82
C GLU A 474 -7.76 6.87 20.22
N GLY A 475 -8.71 6.09 20.73
CA GLY A 475 -9.03 4.79 20.14
C GLY A 475 -9.55 4.85 18.70
N VAL A 476 -10.43 5.82 18.41
CA VAL A 476 -11.00 6.06 17.07
C VAL A 476 -9.94 6.58 16.09
N GLU A 477 -9.00 7.39 16.56
CA GLU A 477 -7.89 7.91 15.74
C GLU A 477 -6.80 6.85 15.54
N ALA A 478 -6.62 5.96 16.51
CA ALA A 478 -5.59 4.93 16.51
C ALA A 478 -6.06 3.58 15.98
N VAL A 479 -7.34 3.41 15.60
CA VAL A 479 -7.80 2.15 15.01
C VAL A 479 -7.49 2.12 13.52
N LEU A 480 -7.19 0.93 13.01
CA LEU A 480 -7.10 0.70 11.57
C LEU A 480 -8.47 0.98 10.88
N PRO A 481 -8.49 1.39 9.61
CA PRO A 481 -9.69 1.35 8.79
C PRO A 481 -10.37 -0.03 8.88
N ASN A 482 -11.71 -0.06 8.96
CA ASN A 482 -12.55 -1.23 9.26
C ASN A 482 -12.27 -1.89 10.62
N GLY A 483 -11.40 -1.31 11.44
CA GLY A 483 -10.93 -1.95 12.64
C GLY A 483 -11.88 -1.80 13.83
N THR A 484 -11.59 -2.54 14.90
CA THR A 484 -12.44 -2.56 16.09
C THR A 484 -11.84 -1.71 17.20
N VAL A 485 -12.60 -0.73 17.69
CA VAL A 485 -12.32 -0.04 18.96
C VAL A 485 -13.12 -0.72 20.06
N SER A 486 -12.43 -1.37 20.99
CA SER A 486 -13.00 -2.01 22.17
C SER A 486 -12.97 -1.05 23.35
N ILE A 487 -14.14 -0.54 23.72
CA ILE A 487 -14.32 0.52 24.72
C ILE A 487 -14.81 -0.12 26.02
N ALA A 488 -14.00 -0.01 27.07
CA ALA A 488 -14.37 -0.45 28.41
C ALA A 488 -15.59 0.34 28.94
N ASN A 489 -16.32 -0.24 29.89
CA ASN A 489 -17.44 0.48 30.50
C ASN A 489 -16.93 1.67 31.32
N GLY A 490 -17.43 2.87 31.04
CA GLY A 490 -16.98 4.07 31.73
C GLY A 490 -17.60 5.36 31.21
N ASN A 491 -17.30 6.45 31.92
CA ASN A 491 -17.57 7.82 31.46
C ASN A 491 -16.24 8.44 31.02
N TYR A 492 -16.10 8.66 29.72
CA TYR A 492 -14.87 9.17 29.14
C TYR A 492 -14.89 10.70 29.09
N GLN A 493 -13.77 11.32 29.48
CA GLN A 493 -13.56 12.76 29.35
C GLN A 493 -12.79 13.06 28.08
N GLU A 494 -13.51 13.38 27.01
CA GLU A 494 -12.96 13.70 25.69
C GLU A 494 -12.39 15.14 25.61
N ALA A 495 -11.66 15.59 26.63
CA ALA A 495 -11.17 16.97 26.73
C ALA A 495 -9.71 17.07 26.25
N ASN A 496 -9.40 18.11 25.47
CA ASN A 496 -8.01 18.45 25.18
C ASN A 496 -7.34 19.13 26.39
N TRP A 497 -6.03 19.39 26.31
CA TRP A 497 -5.24 20.09 27.34
C TRP A 497 -5.75 21.50 27.73
N LEU A 498 -6.72 22.04 26.98
CA LEU A 498 -7.42 23.31 27.25
C LEU A 498 -8.81 23.13 27.86
N ASN A 499 -9.20 21.91 28.27
CA ASN A 499 -10.52 21.56 28.82
C ASN A 499 -11.70 21.87 27.88
N LEU A 500 -11.48 21.89 26.56
CA LEU A 500 -12.55 22.00 25.58
C LEU A 500 -13.04 20.59 25.22
N VAL A 501 -14.36 20.38 25.23
CA VAL A 501 -14.98 19.13 24.74
C VAL A 501 -14.60 18.97 23.28
N THR A 502 -13.80 17.95 22.98
CA THR A 502 -13.45 17.62 21.59
C THR A 502 -14.56 16.77 20.99
N LYS A 503 -14.93 17.10 19.75
CA LYS A 503 -15.84 16.24 18.97
C LYS A 503 -15.04 15.00 18.54
N ILE A 504 -15.60 13.82 18.76
CA ILE A 504 -15.09 12.60 18.15
C ILE A 504 -15.59 12.59 16.71
N THR A 505 -14.67 12.75 15.75
CA THR A 505 -14.98 12.61 14.34
C THR A 505 -14.62 11.20 13.91
N ILE A 506 -15.62 10.45 13.46
CA ILE A 506 -15.40 9.14 12.86
C ILE A 506 -15.22 9.38 11.36
N TRP A 507 -13.98 9.32 10.93
CA TRP A 507 -13.55 9.71 9.58
C TRP A 507 -13.19 8.51 8.71
N GLN A 508 -13.28 7.29 9.24
CA GLN A 508 -13.05 6.04 8.52
C GLN A 508 -14.03 4.98 9.04
N PRO A 509 -14.38 3.96 8.24
CA PRO A 509 -15.21 2.86 8.71
C PRO A 509 -14.54 2.16 9.88
N MET A 510 -15.33 1.76 10.87
CA MET A 510 -14.84 1.04 12.03
C MET A 510 -16.00 0.39 12.79
N THR A 511 -15.63 -0.52 13.68
CA THR A 511 -16.53 -1.15 14.64
C THR A 511 -16.24 -0.65 16.04
N LEU A 512 -17.21 0.00 16.68
CA LEU A 512 -17.14 0.37 18.09
C LEU A 512 -17.83 -0.71 18.91
N THR A 513 -17.07 -1.38 19.78
CA THR A 513 -17.60 -2.39 20.70
C THR A 513 -17.59 -1.81 22.11
N ALA A 514 -18.76 -1.75 22.75
CA ALA A 514 -18.90 -1.30 24.12
C ALA A 514 -19.81 -2.26 24.91
N THR A 515 -19.90 -2.05 26.23
CA THR A 515 -20.75 -2.89 27.10
C THR A 515 -22.24 -2.85 26.77
N GLY A 516 -22.71 -1.87 26.00
CA GLY A 516 -24.09 -1.76 25.52
C GLY A 516 -24.38 -2.46 24.18
N GLY A 517 -23.36 -3.08 23.56
CA GLY A 517 -23.45 -3.70 22.24
C GLY A 517 -22.41 -3.16 21.26
N THR A 518 -22.59 -3.50 19.99
CA THR A 518 -21.69 -3.14 18.90
C THR A 518 -22.37 -2.16 17.96
N VAL A 519 -21.62 -1.13 17.54
CA VAL A 519 -22.03 -0.19 16.50
C VAL A 519 -20.99 -0.25 15.38
N THR A 520 -21.42 -0.59 14.18
CA THR A 520 -20.58 -0.54 12.97
C THR A 520 -20.96 0.68 12.16
N ILE A 521 -19.96 1.46 11.73
CA ILE A 521 -20.15 2.76 11.08
C ILE A 521 -19.44 2.72 9.72
N GLY A 522 -20.13 3.17 8.67
CA GLY A 522 -19.57 3.33 7.34
C GLY A 522 -19.40 2.03 6.53
N GLN A 523 -20.31 1.07 6.71
CA GLN A 523 -20.40 -0.11 5.82
C GLN A 523 -20.67 0.28 4.37
#